data_AF-A0A2V9R9Y7-F1
#
_entry.id   AF-A0A2V9R9Y7-F1
#
_cell.length_a   1.000
_cell.length_b   1.000
_cell.length_c   1.000
_cell.angle_alpha   90.00
_cell.angle_beta   90.00
_cell.angle_gamma   90.00
#
_symmetry.space_group_name_H-M   'P 1'
#
loop_
_entity.id
_entity.type
_entity.pdbx_description
1 polymer ?
#
loop_
_entity_poly.entity_id
_entity_poly.type
_entity_poly.pdbx_seq_one_letter_code
_entity_poly.pdbx_strand_id
1 'polypeptide(L)' 'MKKRIELTPNIEALFGTRDENLRVLEDGFNVNIDLRSDSIELEGSTRDVTRAEQVFADYDALQRSGHSFN' A
#
# COMPACT_ATOMS: atom_id res chain seq x y z
N MET A 1 -12.17 10.30 1.17
CA MET A 1 -11.42 10.19 2.43
C MET A 1 -9.95 10.08 2.07
N LYS A 2 -9.10 10.76 2.84
CA LYS A 2 -7.64 10.64 2.72
C LYS A 2 -7.09 9.93 3.94
N LYS A 3 -6.21 8.96 3.74
CA LYS A 3 -5.52 8.21 4.80
C LYS A 3 -4.02 8.25 4.55
N ARG A 4 -3.23 8.36 5.62
CA ARG A 4 -1.78 8.36 5.59
C ARG A 4 -1.29 7.08 6.28
N ILE A 5 -0.41 6.35 5.60
CA ILE A 5 0.27 5.16 6.09
C ILE A 5 1.76 5.51 6.22
N GLU A 6 2.37 5.20 7.36
CA GLU A 6 3.81 5.39 7.54
C GLU A 6 4.59 4.33 6.78
N LEU A 7 5.75 4.71 6.22
CA LEU A 7 6.63 3.73 5.56
C LEU A 7 7.23 2.79 6.62
N THR A 8 7.01 1.48 6.45
CA THR A 8 7.67 0.44 7.25
C THR A 8 8.88 -0.11 6.50
N PRO A 9 9.87 -0.69 7.19
CA PRO A 9 11.06 -1.24 6.53
C PRO A 9 10.69 -2.31 5.50
N ASN A 10 11.20 -2.19 4.27
CA ASN A 10 10.96 -3.11 3.15
C ASN A 10 9.53 -3.08 2.58
N ILE A 11 8.73 -2.06 2.91
CA ILE A 11 7.41 -1.87 2.28
C ILE A 11 7.54 -1.54 0.80
N GLU A 12 8.67 -0.97 0.38
CA GLU A 12 8.94 -0.57 -1.01
C GLU A 12 8.97 -1.77 -1.97
N ALA A 13 9.29 -2.97 -1.47
CA ALA A 13 9.21 -4.19 -2.26
C ALA A 13 7.77 -4.49 -2.73
N LEU A 14 6.74 -4.03 -1.99
CA LEU A 14 5.35 -4.12 -2.43
C LEU A 14 5.09 -3.27 -3.67
N PHE A 15 5.82 -2.17 -3.89
CA PHE A 15 5.52 -1.22 -4.97
C PHE A 15 5.79 -1.84 -6.35
N GLY A 16 6.70 -2.82 -6.40
CA GLY A 16 7.10 -3.48 -7.63
C GLY A 16 8.01 -2.61 -8.50
N THR A 17 8.36 -3.14 -9.68
CA THR A 17 9.20 -2.38 -10.62
C THR A 17 8.40 -1.21 -11.17
N ARG A 18 8.93 0.02 -11.08
CA ARG A 18 8.26 1.24 -11.58
C ARG A 18 6.83 1.41 -11.02
N ASP A 19 6.64 1.00 -9.77
CA ASP A 19 5.38 1.15 -9.04
C ASP A 19 4.20 0.41 -9.69
N GLU A 20 4.48 -0.63 -10.49
CA GLU A 20 3.45 -1.40 -11.21
C GLU A 20 2.41 -2.02 -10.27
N ASN A 21 2.82 -2.49 -9.10
CA ASN A 21 1.88 -3.05 -8.13
C ASN A 21 0.98 -1.97 -7.53
N LEU A 22 1.49 -0.74 -7.34
CA LEU A 22 0.66 0.37 -6.85
C LEU A 22 -0.45 0.70 -7.85
N ARG A 23 -0.13 0.73 -9.15
CA ARG A 23 -1.16 0.92 -10.20
C ARG A 23 -2.22 -0.18 -10.18
N VAL A 24 -1.81 -1.43 -9.97
CA VAL A 24 -2.76 -2.55 -9.83
C VAL A 24 -3.66 -2.36 -8.60
N LEU A 25 -3.12 -1.85 -7.48
CA LEU A 25 -3.92 -1.54 -6.29
C LEU A 25 -4.86 -0.35 -6.53
N GLU A 26 -4.39 0.71 -7.20
CA GLU A 26 -5.20 1.87 -7.58
C GLU A 26 -6.41 1.45 -8.41
N ASP A 27 -6.18 0.70 -9.49
CA ASP A 27 -7.23 0.22 -10.40
C ASP A 27 -8.16 -0.80 -9.70
N GLY A 28 -7.58 -1.72 -8.92
CA GLY A 28 -8.33 -2.79 -8.26
C GLY A 28 -9.22 -2.32 -7.12
N PHE A 29 -8.80 -1.27 -6.39
CA PHE A 29 -9.56 -0.69 -5.29
C PHE A 29 -10.29 0.60 -5.66
N ASN A 30 -10.07 1.17 -6.84
CA ASN A 30 -10.60 2.48 -7.23
C ASN A 30 -10.19 3.58 -6.23
N VAL A 31 -8.89 3.63 -5.95
CA VAL A 31 -8.24 4.62 -5.07
C VAL A 31 -7.07 5.28 -5.81
N ASN A 32 -6.68 6.47 -5.38
CA ASN A 32 -5.41 7.08 -5.76
C ASN A 32 -4.38 6.81 -4.67
N ILE A 33 -3.15 6.49 -5.07
CA ILE A 33 -2.01 6.26 -4.18
C ILE A 33 -0.93 7.30 -4.51
N ASP A 34 -0.57 8.11 -3.53
CA ASP A 34 0.52 9.08 -3.66
C ASP A 34 1.67 8.72 -2.71
N LEU A 35 2.85 8.48 -3.27
CA LEU A 35 4.06 8.20 -2.51
C LEU A 35 4.73 9.50 -2.08
N ARG A 36 4.89 9.66 -0.76
CA ARG A 36 5.67 10.74 -0.14
C ARG A 36 6.99 10.20 0.39
N SER A 37 7.91 11.10 0.72
CA SER A 37 9.22 10.75 1.27
C SER A 37 9.15 9.98 2.59
N ASP A 38 8.04 10.08 3.32
CA ASP A 38 7.85 9.51 4.67
C ASP A 38 6.54 8.72 4.83
N SER A 39 5.73 8.63 3.76
CA SER A 39 4.39 8.06 3.87
C SER A 39 3.79 7.67 2.53
N ILE A 40 2.76 6.84 2.59
CA ILE A 40 1.87 6.49 1.49
C ILE A 40 0.52 7.15 1.78
N GLU A 41 0.03 7.98 0.86
CA GLU A 41 -1.27 8.62 0.97
C GLU A 41 -2.29 7.91 0.09
N LEU A 42 -3.38 7.42 0.70
CA LEU A 42 -4.50 6.81 0.01
C LEU A 42 -5.67 7.79 -0.05
N GLU A 43 -6.26 7.96 -1.23
CA GLU A 43 -7.44 8.79 -1.42
C GLU A 43 -8.53 8.07 -2.22
N GLY A 44 -9.77 8.15 -1.74
CA GLY A 44 -10.91 7.52 -2.40
C GLY A 44 -12.15 7.46 -1.52
N SER A 45 -13.07 6.53 -1.83
CA SER A 45 -14.21 6.26 -0.94
C SER A 45 -13.71 5.62 0.37
N THR A 46 -14.43 5.81 1.48
CA THR A 46 -14.03 5.21 2.76
C THR A 46 -13.89 3.69 2.66
N ARG A 47 -14.83 3.02 1.98
CA ARG A 47 -14.81 1.56 1.81
C ARG A 47 -13.57 1.09 1.07
N ASP A 48 -13.22 1.80 0.00
CA ASP A 48 -12.15 1.43 -0.89
C ASP A 48 -10.78 1.72 -0.28
N VAL A 49 -10.64 2.89 0.36
CA VAL A 49 -9.44 3.25 1.13
C VAL A 49 -9.20 2.26 2.26
N THR A 50 -10.23 1.83 3.00
CA THR A 50 -10.06 0.83 4.06
C THR A 50 -9.60 -0.52 3.51
N ARG A 51 -10.06 -0.93 2.33
CA ARG A 51 -9.60 -2.18 1.69
C ARG A 51 -8.17 -2.08 1.19
N ALA A 52 -7.81 -0.97 0.55
CA ALA A 52 -6.44 -0.73 0.11
C ALA A 52 -5.48 -0.67 1.32
N GLU A 53 -5.85 0.04 2.39
CA GLU A 53 -5.11 0.08 3.66
C GLU A 53 -4.84 -1.32 4.21
N GLN A 54 -5.83 -2.21 4.18
CA GLN A 54 -5.68 -3.58 4.68
C GLN A 54 -4.59 -4.36 3.93
N VAL A 55 -4.40 -4.14 2.63
CA VAL A 55 -3.34 -4.82 1.87
C VAL A 55 -1.95 -4.44 2.39
N PHE A 56 -1.72 -3.15 2.68
CA PHE A 56 -0.45 -2.70 3.27
C PHE A 56 -0.25 -3.30 4.68
N ALA A 57 -1.30 -3.35 5.49
CA ALA A 57 -1.25 -3.95 6.82
C ALA A 57 -0.96 -5.46 6.77
N ASP A 58 -1.60 -6.18 5.85
CA ASP A 58 -1.40 -7.62 5.68
C ASP A 58 0.01 -7.94 5.18
N TYR A 59 0.53 -7.12 4.27
CA TYR A 59 1.90 -7.23 3.78
C TYR A 59 2.93 -7.04 4.90
N ASP A 60 2.78 -5.99 5.72
CA ASP A 60 3.64 -5.74 6.89
C ASP A 60 3.55 -6.89 7.91
N ALA A 61 2.34 -7.41 8.16
CA ALA A 61 2.15 -8.56 9.05
C ALA A 61 2.87 -9.82 8.53
N LEU A 62 2.80 -10.09 7.22
CA LEU A 62 3.49 -11.22 6.59
C LEU A 62 5.01 -11.06 6.69
N GLN A 63 5.56 -9.88 6.40
CA GLN A 63 6.99 -9.62 6.55
C GLN A 63 7.45 -9.81 8.01
N ARG A 64 6.70 -9.28 8.98
CA ARG A 64 7.00 -9.47 10.41
C ARG A 64 6.92 -10.93 10.86
N SER A 65 6.11 -11.75 10.19
CA SER A 65 6.06 -13.20 10.41
C SER A 65 7.24 -13.97 9.81
N GLY A 66 8.15 -13.28 9.11
CA GLY A 66 9.31 -13.87 8.44
C GLY A 66 9.02 -14.34 7.02
N HIS A 67 7.86 -13.98 6.44
CA HIS A 67 7.58 -14.28 5.04
C HIS A 67 8.40 -13.36 4.13
N SER A 68 9.05 -13.94 3.14
CA SER A 68 9.79 -13.22 2.10
C SER A 68 9.04 -13.33 0.79
N PHE A 69 8.72 -12.19 0.19
CA PHE A 69 8.19 -12.11 -1.16
C PHE A 69 9.38 -12.11 -2.13
N ASN A 70 9.41 -13.08 -3.05
CA ASN A 70 10.44 -13.24 -4.08
C ASN A 70 9.93 -12.81 -5.45
#